data_AF-A0A151IWE4-F1
#
_entry.id   AF-A0A151IWE4-F1
#
_cell.length_a   1.000
_cell.length_b   1.000
_cell.length_c   1.000
_cell.angle_alpha   90.00
_cell.angle_beta   90.00
_cell.angle_gamma   90.00
#
_symmetry.space_group_name_H-M   'P 1'
#
loop_
_entity.id
_entity.type
_entity.pdbx_description
1 polymer ?
#
loop_
_entity_poly.entity_id
_entity_poly.type
_entity_poly.pdbx_seq_one_letter_code
_entity_poly.pdbx_strand_id
1 'polypeptide(L)'
;MPPTLLLVLVIRTTEALLGYDCGGSNFNSITISFPDVGECHVLNDKPNTTVVYLQLLQTAEYAEILVHACRIEIERHIMYCGMHSHVSLVQGGRRKYLVDIDQTTYHRIHATRSFSYGQSTPIVDLHPNSIHYRTLTLAGSIAINGTCHGAQYSDPYGTKNNVIVEASIFITYKDLYNHTTTKSSQDLITQAHKKKELYGSNVFWSQLPDNSCKFHSYDVLYQGVATKIIDSNSRYPFVYSLTSEDTTFVLSKKSERVICGFTIIQTEYPKLVIVETTKDNAFAAKHRILTNNLDNFTYINSKFIYVEKHIKL
;
A
#
# COMPACT_ATOMS: atom_id res chain seq x y z
N MET A 1 34.98 76.50 -34.98
CA MET A 1 34.28 75.51 -34.14
C MET A 1 33.20 74.83 -34.98
N PRO A 2 33.44 73.59 -35.43
CA PRO A 2 32.38 72.69 -35.95
C PRO A 2 32.42 71.31 -35.23
N PRO A 3 31.43 70.42 -35.49
CA PRO A 3 30.77 69.65 -34.43
C PRO A 3 31.39 68.28 -34.13
N THR A 4 31.19 67.85 -32.89
CA THR A 4 31.49 66.55 -32.30
C THR A 4 30.65 65.43 -32.94
N LEU A 5 31.33 64.39 -33.43
CA LEU A 5 30.74 63.15 -33.92
C LEU A 5 30.40 62.23 -32.73
N LEU A 6 29.12 61.96 -32.48
CA LEU A 6 28.68 61.02 -31.44
C LEU A 6 28.65 59.60 -32.03
N LEU A 7 29.61 58.76 -31.66
CA LEU A 7 29.67 57.34 -32.02
C LEU A 7 28.74 56.56 -31.08
N VAL A 8 27.58 56.11 -31.59
CA VAL A 8 26.67 55.22 -30.84
C VAL A 8 27.19 53.78 -30.96
N LEU A 9 27.74 53.26 -29.86
CA LEU A 9 28.08 51.85 -29.68
C LEU A 9 26.79 51.03 -29.54
N VAL A 10 26.49 50.22 -30.56
CA VAL A 10 25.42 49.20 -30.50
C VAL A 10 25.95 48.00 -29.73
N ILE A 11 25.58 47.89 -28.45
CA ILE A 11 25.88 46.71 -27.62
C ILE A 11 24.86 45.63 -28.00
N ARG A 12 25.32 44.54 -28.64
CA ARG A 12 24.51 43.33 -28.78
C ARG A 12 24.46 42.61 -27.44
N THR A 13 23.29 42.53 -26.83
CA THR A 13 23.06 41.67 -25.66
C THR A 13 22.86 40.24 -26.14
N THR A 14 23.76 39.34 -25.77
CA THR A 14 23.57 37.89 -25.91
C THR A 14 22.86 37.37 -24.66
N GLU A 15 21.69 36.76 -24.82
CA GLU A 15 21.00 36.10 -23.72
C GLU A 15 21.56 34.67 -23.55
N ALA A 16 21.97 34.34 -22.33
CA ALA A 16 22.42 33.01 -21.96
C ALA A 16 21.56 32.49 -20.81
N LEU A 17 21.07 31.26 -20.93
CA LEU A 17 20.32 30.61 -19.86
C LEU A 17 21.31 29.82 -18.99
N LEU A 18 21.45 30.22 -17.73
CA LEU A 18 22.37 29.61 -16.77
C LEU A 18 21.58 28.90 -15.66
N GLY A 19 21.67 27.58 -15.60
CA GLY A 19 21.14 26.78 -14.50
C GLY A 19 22.27 26.29 -13.60
N TYR A 20 22.12 26.43 -12.28
CA TYR A 20 23.08 25.95 -11.28
C TYR A 20 22.39 25.02 -10.26
N ASP A 21 23.12 23.99 -9.85
CA ASP A 21 22.72 23.06 -8.79
C ASP A 21 23.22 23.59 -7.43
N CYS A 22 22.30 23.99 -6.55
CA CYS A 22 22.62 24.55 -5.23
C CYS A 22 22.93 23.49 -4.16
N GLY A 23 23.00 22.20 -4.50
CA GLY A 23 23.04 21.09 -3.53
C GLY A 23 24.39 20.38 -3.33
N GLY A 24 25.43 20.66 -4.13
CA GLY A 24 26.69 19.90 -4.13
C GLY A 24 27.91 20.68 -3.62
N SER A 25 28.83 20.02 -2.90
CA SER A 25 30.11 20.61 -2.47
C SER A 25 31.16 20.72 -3.58
N ASN A 26 30.91 20.14 -4.76
CA ASN A 26 31.78 20.20 -5.93
C ASN A 26 30.98 20.71 -7.14
N PHE A 27 31.44 21.81 -7.75
CA PHE A 27 30.81 22.45 -8.90
C PHE A 27 31.35 21.84 -10.21
N ASN A 28 30.53 21.05 -10.91
CA ASN A 28 30.80 20.60 -12.27
C ASN A 28 29.87 21.36 -13.23
N SER A 29 30.38 22.42 -13.87
CA SER A 29 29.64 23.13 -14.92
C SER A 29 29.79 22.46 -16.27
N ILE A 30 28.67 22.22 -16.95
CA ILE A 30 28.64 21.85 -18.38
C ILE A 30 28.07 23.05 -19.14
N THR A 31 28.88 23.65 -20.01
CA THR A 31 28.45 24.74 -20.88
C THR A 31 28.06 24.16 -22.24
N ILE A 32 26.80 24.32 -22.63
CA ILE A 32 26.32 23.93 -23.97
C ILE A 32 26.21 25.21 -24.79
N SER A 33 27.05 25.34 -25.81
CA SER A 33 26.95 26.40 -26.81
C SER A 33 26.14 25.89 -27.99
N PHE A 34 25.15 26.65 -28.45
CA PHE A 34 24.38 26.36 -29.67
C PHE A 34 24.79 27.36 -30.78
N PRO A 35 25.99 27.26 -31.39
CA PRO A 35 26.35 28.14 -32.49
C PRO A 35 25.67 27.74 -33.81
N ASP A 36 25.38 26.46 -34.02
CA ASP A 36 24.71 25.95 -35.23
C ASP A 36 23.59 24.99 -34.85
N VAL A 37 22.34 25.44 -35.02
CA VAL A 37 21.20 24.53 -35.18
C VAL A 37 21.28 24.04 -36.61
N GLY A 38 21.74 22.81 -36.82
CA GLY A 38 21.77 22.20 -38.15
C GLY A 38 20.37 22.22 -38.79
N GLU A 39 20.30 22.35 -40.12
CA GLU A 39 19.03 22.38 -40.83
C GLU A 39 18.17 21.15 -40.49
N CYS A 40 16.99 21.42 -39.93
CA CYS A 40 16.00 20.40 -39.61
C CYS A 40 15.43 19.87 -40.94
N HIS A 41 15.98 18.75 -41.41
CA HIS A 41 15.42 18.05 -42.56
C HIS A 41 14.11 17.40 -42.12
N VAL A 42 12.99 18.10 -42.29
CA VAL A 42 11.67 17.53 -42.06
C VAL A 42 11.47 16.43 -43.09
N LEU A 43 11.64 15.18 -42.66
CA LEU A 43 11.23 14.03 -43.44
C LEU A 43 9.72 14.18 -43.68
N ASN A 44 9.33 14.39 -44.94
CA ASN A 44 7.93 14.60 -45.36
C ASN A 44 7.05 13.35 -45.23
N ASP A 45 7.59 12.25 -44.71
CA ASP A 45 6.81 11.05 -44.42
C ASP A 45 6.00 11.31 -43.16
N LYS A 46 4.70 11.57 -43.34
CA LYS A 46 3.76 11.66 -42.23
C LYS A 46 3.76 10.32 -41.49
N PRO A 47 4.06 10.30 -40.19
CA PRO A 47 4.00 9.06 -39.43
C PRO A 47 2.56 8.54 -39.41
N ASN A 48 2.41 7.22 -39.51
CA ASN A 48 1.10 6.60 -39.39
C ASN A 48 0.63 6.70 -37.94
N THR A 49 -0.52 7.34 -37.73
CA THR A 49 -1.10 7.51 -36.40
C THR A 49 -2.36 6.67 -36.26
N THR A 50 -2.49 5.98 -35.13
CA THR A 50 -3.63 5.13 -34.81
C THR A 50 -4.11 5.44 -33.41
N VAL A 51 -5.43 5.43 -33.21
CA VAL A 51 -6.03 5.63 -31.88
C VAL A 51 -6.20 4.26 -31.22
N VAL A 52 -5.66 4.10 -30.01
CA VAL A 52 -5.71 2.86 -29.25
C VAL A 52 -6.23 3.12 -27.84
N TYR A 53 -6.89 2.14 -27.25
CA TYR A 53 -7.25 2.19 -25.83
C TYR A 53 -6.17 1.48 -25.02
N LEU A 54 -5.70 2.11 -23.94
CA LEU A 54 -4.60 1.58 -23.14
C LEU A 54 -4.70 1.94 -21.66
N GLN A 55 -3.90 1.24 -20.86
CA GLN A 55 -3.55 1.63 -19.51
C GLN A 55 -2.06 2.01 -19.44
N LEU A 56 -1.77 3.18 -18.89
CA LEU A 56 -0.43 3.55 -18.44
C LEU A 56 -0.30 3.13 -16.98
N LEU A 57 0.66 2.26 -16.72
CA LEU A 57 0.89 1.66 -15.42
C LEU A 57 2.25 2.09 -14.89
N GLN A 58 2.35 2.24 -13.57
CA GLN A 58 3.59 2.37 -12.85
C GLN A 58 3.85 1.10 -12.03
N THR A 59 5.07 0.58 -12.02
CA THR A 59 5.43 -0.50 -11.10
C THR A 59 5.37 -0.01 -9.65
N ALA A 60 4.54 -0.66 -8.84
CA ALA A 60 4.37 -0.39 -7.42
C ALA A 60 5.50 -1.03 -6.61
N GLU A 61 6.12 -0.25 -5.72
CA GLU A 61 7.10 -0.77 -4.76
C GLU A 61 6.42 -1.25 -3.48
N TYR A 62 5.26 -0.69 -3.14
CA TYR A 62 4.47 -1.07 -1.98
C TYR A 62 3.10 -1.58 -2.41
N ALA A 63 2.64 -2.64 -1.77
CA ALA A 63 1.27 -3.12 -1.83
C ALA A 63 0.58 -2.87 -0.48
N GLU A 64 -0.68 -2.43 -0.55
CA GLU A 64 -1.57 -2.45 0.61
C GLU A 64 -2.15 -3.85 0.75
N ILE A 65 -1.92 -4.46 1.91
CA ILE A 65 -2.51 -5.74 2.26
C ILE A 65 -3.54 -5.52 3.37
N LEU A 66 -4.72 -6.13 3.20
CA LEU A 66 -5.69 -6.20 4.29
C LEU A 66 -5.19 -7.21 5.32
N VAL A 67 -5.20 -6.80 6.57
CA VAL A 67 -4.67 -7.53 7.70
C VAL A 67 -5.71 -7.50 8.80
N HIS A 68 -6.10 -8.65 9.32
CA HIS A 68 -6.95 -8.67 10.50
C HIS A 68 -6.09 -8.77 11.77
N ALA A 69 -6.47 -8.02 12.79
CA ALA A 69 -5.78 -7.93 14.06
C ALA A 69 -6.78 -8.27 15.17
N CYS A 70 -6.39 -9.20 16.04
CA CYS A 70 -7.21 -9.61 17.17
C CYS A 70 -6.41 -9.46 18.47
N ARG A 71 -7.01 -8.77 19.44
CA ARG A 71 -6.48 -8.64 20.79
C ARG A 71 -7.55 -9.05 21.77
N ILE A 72 -7.24 -10.04 22.59
CA ILE A 72 -8.15 -10.53 23.64
C ILE A 72 -7.48 -10.28 24.98
N GLU A 73 -8.17 -9.54 25.83
CA GLU A 73 -7.72 -9.15 27.15
C GLU A 73 -8.72 -9.67 28.17
N ILE A 74 -8.22 -10.37 29.19
CA ILE A 74 -9.05 -10.92 30.26
C ILE A 74 -8.64 -10.25 31.56
N GLU A 75 -9.63 -9.62 32.19
CA GLU A 75 -9.56 -9.22 33.59
C GLU A 75 -10.34 -10.23 34.42
N ARG A 76 -9.64 -10.91 35.31
CA ARG A 76 -10.19 -11.98 36.15
C ARG A 76 -10.20 -11.55 37.61
N HIS A 77 -11.30 -11.87 38.30
CA HIS A 77 -11.49 -11.67 39.72
C HIS A 77 -11.84 -13.00 40.41
N ILE A 78 -11.00 -13.43 41.34
CA ILE A 78 -11.25 -14.59 42.22
C ILE A 78 -11.69 -14.09 43.59
N MET A 79 -12.77 -14.67 44.08
CA MET A 79 -13.27 -14.44 45.43
C MET A 79 -13.50 -15.78 46.13
N TYR A 80 -13.25 -15.83 47.43
CA TYR A 80 -13.55 -17.00 48.26
C TYR A 80 -15.01 -16.98 48.66
N CYS A 81 -15.72 -18.10 48.49
CA CYS A 81 -17.11 -18.27 48.92
C CYS A 81 -17.16 -18.98 50.27
N GLY A 82 -17.24 -18.23 51.35
CA GLY A 82 -17.26 -18.76 52.71
C GLY A 82 -18.61 -19.31 53.18
N MET A 83 -18.63 -19.77 54.42
CA MET A 83 -19.85 -20.20 55.11
C MET A 83 -20.89 -19.06 55.09
N HIS A 84 -22.17 -19.43 54.95
CA HIS A 84 -23.30 -18.48 54.81
C HIS A 84 -23.21 -17.54 53.60
N SER A 85 -22.51 -17.93 52.54
CA SER A 85 -22.34 -17.13 51.31
C SER A 85 -21.58 -15.82 51.49
N HIS A 86 -20.69 -15.73 52.50
CA HIS A 86 -19.80 -14.59 52.65
C HIS A 86 -18.72 -14.61 51.58
N VAL A 87 -18.53 -13.50 50.87
CA VAL A 87 -17.52 -13.37 49.83
C VAL A 87 -16.30 -12.62 50.37
N SER A 88 -15.12 -13.21 50.25
CA SER A 88 -13.85 -12.64 50.73
C SER A 88 -12.80 -12.52 49.64
N LEU A 89 -11.91 -11.54 49.76
CA LEU A 89 -10.80 -11.36 48.82
C LEU A 89 -9.77 -12.49 48.95
N VAL A 90 -9.23 -12.90 47.80
CA VAL A 90 -8.15 -13.88 47.71
C VAL A 90 -6.86 -13.18 47.28
N GLN A 91 -5.73 -13.57 47.87
CA GLN A 91 -4.43 -13.04 47.48
C GLN A 91 -4.17 -13.33 45.99
N GLY A 92 -3.84 -12.28 45.23
CA GLY A 92 -3.68 -12.38 43.77
C GLY A 92 -4.98 -12.72 43.03
N GLY A 93 -6.13 -12.49 43.66
CA GLY A 93 -7.46 -12.79 43.11
C GLY A 93 -7.81 -11.92 41.91
N ARG A 94 -7.32 -10.68 41.83
CA ARG A 94 -7.48 -9.82 40.65
C ARG A 94 -6.25 -9.86 39.75
N ARG A 95 -6.43 -10.15 38.47
CA ARG A 95 -5.37 -10.10 37.46
C ARG A 95 -5.91 -9.70 36.09
N LYS A 96 -5.06 -9.05 35.32
CA LYS A 96 -5.33 -8.66 33.93
C LYS A 96 -4.22 -9.20 33.03
N TYR A 97 -4.59 -9.87 31.95
CA TYR A 97 -3.62 -10.49 31.04
C TYR A 97 -4.15 -10.55 29.60
N LEU A 98 -3.23 -10.61 28.65
CA LEU A 98 -3.54 -10.85 27.25
C LEU A 98 -3.62 -12.36 27.01
N VAL A 99 -4.61 -12.78 26.24
CA VAL A 99 -4.72 -14.16 25.79
C VAL A 99 -3.84 -14.32 24.56
N ASP A 100 -2.89 -15.23 24.68
CA ASP A 100 -2.17 -15.69 23.51
C ASP A 100 -3.09 -16.58 22.66
N ILE A 101 -3.38 -16.13 21.43
CA ILE A 101 -4.19 -16.88 20.47
C ILE A 101 -3.28 -17.52 19.44
N ASP A 102 -3.51 -18.80 19.19
CA ASP A 102 -2.85 -19.52 18.12
C ASP A 102 -3.50 -19.22 16.76
N GLN A 103 -2.86 -19.67 15.70
CA GLN A 103 -3.33 -19.44 14.35
C GLN A 103 -4.71 -20.06 14.09
N THR A 104 -4.97 -21.24 14.67
CA THR A 104 -6.26 -21.93 14.44
C THR A 104 -7.42 -21.17 15.09
N THR A 105 -7.22 -20.68 16.31
CA THR A 105 -8.21 -19.86 17.01
C THR A 105 -8.46 -18.55 16.28
N TYR A 106 -7.41 -17.91 15.77
CA TYR A 106 -7.55 -16.70 14.97
C TYR A 106 -8.40 -16.93 13.71
N HIS A 107 -8.07 -17.96 12.92
CA HIS A 107 -8.82 -18.27 11.69
C HIS A 107 -10.28 -18.60 12.00
N ARG A 108 -10.54 -19.29 13.11
CA ARG A 108 -11.90 -19.56 13.59
C ARG A 108 -12.64 -18.26 13.94
N ILE A 109 -12.02 -17.36 14.72
CA ILE A 109 -12.62 -16.06 15.06
C ILE A 109 -12.94 -15.27 13.79
N HIS A 110 -12.04 -15.28 12.80
CA HIS A 110 -12.24 -14.62 11.52
C HIS A 110 -13.41 -15.22 10.73
N ALA A 111 -13.47 -16.55 10.63
CA ALA A 111 -14.48 -17.25 9.85
C ALA A 111 -15.87 -17.22 10.50
N THR A 112 -15.97 -17.45 11.81
CA THR A 112 -17.24 -17.60 12.52
C THR A 112 -17.70 -16.33 13.23
N ARG A 113 -16.87 -15.28 13.26
CA ARG A 113 -17.11 -14.04 14.01
C ARG A 113 -17.44 -14.31 15.47
N SER A 114 -16.80 -15.31 16.07
CA SER A 114 -17.08 -15.71 17.46
C SER A 114 -15.83 -16.15 18.22
N PHE A 115 -15.82 -15.93 19.54
CA PHE A 115 -14.76 -16.39 20.43
C PHE A 115 -15.34 -17.14 21.64
N SER A 116 -14.67 -18.20 22.08
CA SER A 116 -15.04 -18.97 23.26
C SER A 116 -13.83 -19.14 24.16
N TYR A 117 -14.03 -18.99 25.48
CA TYR A 117 -12.96 -19.14 26.46
C TYR A 117 -13.32 -20.22 27.47
N GLY A 118 -12.57 -21.34 27.47
CA GLY A 118 -12.91 -22.52 28.27
C GLY A 118 -14.25 -23.13 27.85
N GLN A 119 -15.07 -23.53 28.83
CA GLN A 119 -16.40 -24.14 28.63
C GLN A 119 -17.54 -23.10 28.55
N SER A 120 -17.21 -21.82 28.37
CA SER A 120 -18.20 -20.74 28.31
C SER A 120 -18.96 -20.73 26.97
N THR A 121 -20.18 -20.20 27.01
CA THR A 121 -20.95 -19.90 25.80
C THR A 121 -20.17 -18.96 24.89
N PRO A 122 -20.14 -19.21 23.58
CA PRO A 122 -19.37 -18.38 22.65
C PRO A 122 -19.91 -16.95 22.62
N ILE A 123 -18.99 -15.98 22.59
CA ILE A 123 -19.25 -14.59 22.28
C ILE A 123 -19.36 -14.50 20.76
N VAL A 124 -20.56 -14.28 20.24
CA VAL A 124 -20.86 -14.20 18.80
C VAL A 124 -20.96 -12.74 18.33
N ASP A 125 -21.11 -12.57 17.01
CA ASP A 125 -21.29 -11.27 16.33
C ASP A 125 -20.15 -10.28 16.53
N LEU A 126 -18.91 -10.80 16.47
CA LEU A 126 -17.70 -9.98 16.52
C LEU A 126 -17.56 -9.15 15.23
N HIS A 127 -17.94 -7.88 15.29
CA HIS A 127 -17.78 -6.94 14.19
C HIS A 127 -16.35 -6.40 14.05
N PRO A 128 -15.84 -6.23 12.81
CA PRO A 128 -14.59 -5.50 12.56
C PRO A 128 -14.60 -4.08 13.14
N ASN A 129 -13.43 -3.60 13.53
CA ASN A 129 -13.18 -2.27 14.06
C ASN A 129 -13.99 -1.90 15.31
N SER A 130 -14.30 -2.90 16.13
CA SER A 130 -15.06 -2.72 17.37
C SER A 130 -14.44 -3.45 18.56
N ILE A 131 -14.87 -3.05 19.75
CA ILE A 131 -14.50 -3.68 21.02
C ILE A 131 -15.73 -4.38 21.58
N HIS A 132 -15.61 -5.67 21.80
CA HIS A 132 -16.65 -6.49 22.41
C HIS A 132 -16.31 -6.76 23.86
N TYR A 133 -17.30 -6.62 24.73
CA TYR A 133 -17.18 -6.82 26.17
C TYR A 133 -18.19 -7.85 26.65
N ARG A 134 -17.73 -8.85 27.40
CA ARG A 134 -18.60 -9.83 28.07
C ARG A 134 -18.02 -10.24 29.42
N THR A 135 -18.91 -10.45 30.38
CA THR A 135 -18.58 -11.04 31.68
C THR A 135 -19.03 -12.48 31.72
N LEU A 136 -18.20 -13.35 32.29
CA LEU A 136 -18.52 -14.76 32.45
C LEU A 136 -17.96 -15.33 33.75
N THR A 137 -18.63 -16.34 34.28
CA THR A 137 -18.19 -17.08 35.46
C THR A 137 -17.38 -18.30 35.01
N LEU A 138 -16.09 -18.34 35.35
CA LEU A 138 -15.17 -19.42 35.02
C LEU A 138 -15.27 -20.61 35.99
N ALA A 139 -15.64 -20.33 37.24
CA ALA A 139 -15.79 -21.34 38.29
C ALA A 139 -16.70 -20.83 39.40
N GLY A 140 -17.41 -21.75 40.05
CA GLY A 140 -18.41 -21.44 41.05
C GLY A 140 -19.67 -20.84 40.44
N SER A 141 -20.58 -20.38 41.29
CA SER A 141 -21.79 -19.67 40.88
C SER A 141 -22.27 -18.69 41.94
N ILE A 142 -22.98 -17.66 41.51
CA ILE A 142 -23.70 -16.72 42.35
C ILE A 142 -25.15 -16.76 41.91
N ALA A 143 -26.05 -17.15 42.81
CA ALA A 143 -27.48 -17.10 42.56
C ALA A 143 -28.04 -15.68 42.72
N ILE A 144 -29.20 -15.41 42.12
CA ILE A 144 -29.85 -14.09 42.14
C ILE A 144 -30.12 -13.60 43.57
N ASN A 145 -30.33 -14.53 44.51
CA ASN A 145 -30.54 -14.23 45.92
C ASN A 145 -29.24 -13.92 46.71
N GLY A 146 -28.08 -13.85 46.03
CA GLY A 146 -26.78 -13.62 46.64
C GLY A 146 -26.11 -14.87 47.25
N THR A 147 -26.72 -16.06 47.12
CA THR A 147 -26.09 -17.31 47.56
C THR A 147 -24.93 -17.64 46.64
N CYS A 148 -23.76 -17.96 47.20
CA CYS A 148 -22.63 -18.41 46.42
C CYS A 148 -22.35 -19.89 46.62
N HIS A 149 -21.86 -20.52 45.54
CA HIS A 149 -21.30 -21.86 45.60
C HIS A 149 -19.90 -21.81 45.00
N GLY A 150 -18.89 -22.01 45.85
CA GLY A 150 -17.50 -22.06 45.42
C GLY A 150 -17.18 -23.37 44.70
N ALA A 151 -16.26 -23.30 43.74
CA ALA A 151 -15.69 -24.46 43.08
C ALA A 151 -14.16 -24.47 43.23
N GLN A 152 -13.53 -25.55 42.81
CA GLN A 152 -12.09 -25.57 42.62
C GLN A 152 -11.74 -24.89 41.30
N TYR A 153 -10.70 -24.05 41.31
CA TYR A 153 -10.19 -23.39 40.11
C TYR A 153 -8.66 -23.39 40.11
N SER A 154 -8.09 -23.73 38.97
CA SER A 154 -6.64 -23.78 38.75
C SER A 154 -6.24 -22.87 37.59
N ASP A 155 -5.21 -22.05 37.82
CA ASP A 155 -4.52 -21.24 36.82
C ASP A 155 -3.01 -21.48 36.91
N PRO A 156 -2.18 -20.89 36.02
CA PRO A 156 -0.72 -20.96 36.13
C PRO A 156 -0.12 -20.43 37.44
N TYR A 157 -0.94 -19.85 38.33
CA TYR A 157 -0.52 -19.24 39.59
C TYR A 157 -1.02 -20.04 40.81
N GLY A 158 -1.55 -21.23 40.60
CA GLY A 158 -1.92 -22.16 41.66
C GLY A 158 -3.42 -22.46 41.73
N THR A 159 -3.72 -23.54 42.43
CA THR A 159 -5.08 -24.04 42.63
C THR A 159 -5.70 -23.42 43.87
N LYS A 160 -6.93 -22.89 43.73
CA LYS A 160 -7.73 -22.40 44.85
C LYS A 160 -8.99 -23.23 44.97
N ASN A 161 -9.42 -23.48 46.21
CA ASN A 161 -10.63 -24.23 46.52
C ASN A 161 -11.71 -23.30 47.06
N ASN A 162 -12.97 -23.67 46.80
CA ASN A 162 -14.15 -22.95 47.28
C ASN A 162 -14.17 -21.47 46.86
N VAL A 163 -13.88 -21.23 45.57
CA VAL A 163 -13.82 -19.90 44.98
C VAL A 163 -14.87 -19.69 43.90
N ILE A 164 -15.24 -18.43 43.72
CA ILE A 164 -15.98 -17.94 42.56
C ILE A 164 -14.97 -17.18 41.70
N VAL A 165 -15.00 -17.42 40.39
CA VAL A 165 -14.10 -16.77 39.44
C VAL A 165 -14.93 -16.10 38.37
N GLU A 166 -14.86 -14.78 38.34
CA GLU A 166 -15.47 -13.96 37.29
C GLU A 166 -14.39 -13.45 36.35
N ALA A 167 -14.70 -13.38 35.06
CA ALA A 167 -13.83 -12.87 34.02
C ALA A 167 -14.57 -11.85 33.17
N SER A 168 -13.99 -10.66 33.05
CA SER A 168 -14.34 -9.64 32.07
C SER A 168 -13.43 -9.81 30.86
N ILE A 169 -14.01 -10.16 29.72
CA ILE A 169 -13.31 -10.37 28.46
C ILE A 169 -13.52 -9.17 27.56
N PHE A 170 -12.43 -8.58 27.10
CA PHE A 170 -12.38 -7.50 26.12
C PHE A 170 -11.75 -8.03 24.82
N ILE A 171 -12.54 -8.07 23.74
CA ILE A 171 -12.08 -8.51 22.43
C ILE A 171 -12.04 -7.31 21.52
N THR A 172 -10.85 -6.91 21.10
CA THR A 172 -10.64 -5.92 20.05
C THR A 172 -10.36 -6.65 18.75
N TYR A 173 -11.21 -6.45 17.76
CA TYR A 173 -11.06 -7.05 16.44
C TYR A 173 -11.05 -5.94 15.38
N LYS A 174 -9.97 -5.84 14.61
CA LYS A 174 -9.71 -4.73 13.69
C LYS A 174 -9.28 -5.24 12.31
N ASP A 175 -9.72 -4.50 11.30
CA ASP A 175 -9.26 -4.64 9.93
C ASP A 175 -8.31 -3.48 9.63
N LEU A 176 -7.06 -3.80 9.36
CA LEU A 176 -5.98 -2.85 9.14
C LEU A 176 -5.43 -3.02 7.73
N TYR A 177 -5.16 -1.92 7.05
CA TYR A 177 -4.35 -1.94 5.84
C TYR A 177 -2.90 -1.75 6.24
N ASN A 178 -2.04 -2.69 5.88
CA ASN A 178 -0.61 -2.58 6.12
C ASN A 178 0.13 -2.41 4.80
N HIS A 179 1.12 -1.51 4.80
CA HIS A 179 1.93 -1.23 3.63
C HIS A 179 3.13 -2.15 3.68
N THR A 180 3.30 -2.95 2.64
CA THR A 180 4.41 -3.91 2.56
C THR A 180 5.10 -3.75 1.23
N THR A 181 6.43 -3.86 1.18
CA THR A 181 7.13 -3.79 -0.11
C THR A 181 6.70 -4.97 -0.98
N THR A 182 6.61 -4.82 -2.29
CA THR A 182 6.23 -5.90 -3.22
C THR A 182 7.22 -7.07 -3.17
N LYS A 183 8.50 -6.80 -2.90
CA LYS A 183 9.50 -7.84 -2.60
C LYS A 183 9.21 -8.57 -1.28
N SER A 184 8.90 -7.84 -0.20
CA SER A 184 8.51 -8.44 1.08
C SER A 184 7.12 -9.07 1.02
N SER A 185 6.26 -8.71 0.06
CA SER A 185 4.95 -9.33 -0.16
C SER A 185 5.13 -10.79 -0.57
N GLN A 186 6.13 -11.07 -1.42
CA GLN A 186 6.55 -12.44 -1.73
C GLN A 186 7.04 -13.17 -0.47
N ASP A 187 7.81 -12.50 0.40
CA ASP A 187 8.25 -13.07 1.69
C ASP A 187 7.11 -13.18 2.73
N LEU A 188 6.06 -12.37 2.62
CA LEU A 188 4.86 -12.46 3.45
C LEU A 188 3.93 -13.59 2.98
N ILE A 189 3.90 -13.88 1.68
CA ILE A 189 3.25 -15.08 1.13
C ILE A 189 3.91 -16.33 1.71
N THR A 190 5.24 -16.37 1.82
CA THR A 190 5.96 -17.50 2.44
C THR A 190 5.85 -17.51 3.97
N GLN A 191 5.56 -16.37 4.60
CA GLN A 191 5.36 -16.24 6.06
C GLN A 191 3.88 -16.17 6.48
N ALA A 192 2.92 -16.50 5.62
CA ALA A 192 1.49 -16.33 5.83
C ALA A 192 0.87 -17.14 7.00
N HIS A 193 1.70 -17.73 7.85
CA HIS A 193 1.32 -18.53 8.99
C HIS A 193 2.08 -18.15 10.27
N LYS A 194 2.95 -17.13 10.23
CA LYS A 194 3.70 -16.68 11.40
C LYS A 194 2.96 -15.59 12.15
N LYS A 195 2.64 -15.87 13.42
CA LYS A 195 2.15 -14.90 14.39
C LYS A 195 3.14 -13.74 14.50
N LYS A 196 2.68 -12.51 14.24
CA LYS A 196 3.44 -11.30 14.53
C LYS A 196 2.62 -10.41 15.45
N GLU A 197 3.30 -9.78 16.39
CA GLU A 197 2.69 -8.75 17.22
C GLU A 197 2.76 -7.42 16.49
N LEU A 198 1.62 -6.76 16.31
CA LEU A 198 1.52 -5.42 15.76
C LEU A 198 0.63 -4.58 16.68
N TYR A 199 1.17 -3.48 17.21
CA TYR A 199 0.47 -2.60 18.16
C TYR A 199 -0.18 -3.34 19.35
N GLY A 200 0.51 -4.35 19.91
CA GLY A 200 -0.01 -5.13 21.05
C GLY A 200 -1.18 -6.06 20.71
N SER A 201 -1.40 -6.34 19.42
CA SER A 201 -2.41 -7.27 18.93
C SER A 201 -1.73 -8.43 18.20
N ASN A 202 -2.32 -9.62 18.30
CA ASN A 202 -1.90 -10.75 17.50
C ASN A 202 -2.44 -10.56 16.09
N VAL A 203 -1.52 -10.54 15.13
CA VAL A 203 -1.82 -10.27 13.74
C VAL A 203 -1.43 -11.46 12.89
N PHE A 204 -2.36 -11.85 12.01
CA PHE A 204 -2.14 -12.88 11.02
C PHE A 204 -2.64 -12.37 9.67
N TRP A 205 -1.76 -12.44 8.68
CA TRP A 205 -2.03 -12.02 7.31
C TRP A 205 -2.72 -13.16 6.56
N SER A 206 -3.69 -12.85 5.71
CA SER A 206 -4.12 -13.79 4.67
C SER A 206 -3.01 -13.90 3.61
N GLN A 207 -2.87 -15.08 2.98
CA GLN A 207 -2.05 -15.18 1.79
C GLN A 207 -2.63 -14.24 0.73
N LEU A 208 -1.78 -13.35 0.20
CA LEU A 208 -2.12 -12.67 -1.04
C LEU A 208 -2.42 -13.74 -2.09
N PRO A 209 -3.50 -13.62 -2.87
CA PRO A 209 -3.76 -14.56 -3.95
C PRO A 209 -2.52 -14.61 -4.83
N ASP A 210 -1.93 -15.80 -4.96
CA ASP A 210 -0.73 -16.01 -5.77
C ASP A 210 -1.07 -15.72 -7.22
N ASN A 211 -0.78 -14.48 -7.63
CA ASN A 211 -1.06 -14.04 -8.97
C ASN A 211 0.24 -14.15 -9.75
N SER A 212 0.38 -15.23 -10.51
CA SER A 212 1.47 -15.43 -11.47
C SER A 212 1.67 -14.20 -12.38
N CYS A 213 0.58 -13.46 -12.63
CA CYS A 213 0.52 -12.25 -13.43
C CYS A 213 0.96 -10.96 -12.71
N LYS A 214 1.10 -11.00 -11.37
CA LYS A 214 1.48 -9.87 -10.52
C LYS A 214 0.65 -8.58 -10.74
N PHE A 215 -0.66 -8.69 -10.95
CA PHE A 215 -1.52 -7.53 -11.23
C PHE A 215 -1.44 -6.45 -10.14
N HIS A 216 -1.28 -6.83 -8.87
CA HIS A 216 -1.13 -5.92 -7.73
C HIS A 216 0.22 -5.18 -7.67
N SER A 217 1.17 -5.51 -8.55
CA SER A 217 2.45 -4.83 -8.64
C SER A 217 2.42 -3.61 -9.57
N TYR A 218 1.24 -3.19 -10.02
CA TYR A 218 1.06 -2.10 -10.97
C TYR A 218 -0.03 -1.12 -10.49
N ASP A 219 0.33 0.16 -10.43
CA ASP A 219 -0.60 1.26 -10.18
C ASP A 219 -1.05 1.86 -11.52
N VAL A 220 -2.36 2.04 -11.72
CA VAL A 220 -2.91 2.63 -12.95
C VAL A 220 -2.82 4.16 -12.89
N LEU A 221 -1.87 4.74 -13.63
CA LEU A 221 -1.73 6.21 -13.75
C LEU A 221 -2.80 6.79 -14.70
N TYR A 222 -3.01 6.12 -15.83
CA TYR A 222 -3.97 6.55 -16.84
C TYR A 222 -4.68 5.35 -17.45
N GLN A 223 -5.95 5.55 -17.82
CA GLN A 223 -6.76 4.57 -18.53
C GLN A 223 -7.69 5.30 -19.49
N GLY A 224 -7.53 5.05 -20.79
CA GLY A 224 -8.24 5.82 -21.80
C GLY A 224 -7.68 5.64 -23.21
N VAL A 225 -8.08 6.54 -24.10
CA VAL A 225 -7.63 6.57 -25.49
C VAL A 225 -6.32 7.32 -25.62
N ALA A 226 -5.41 6.79 -26.42
CA ALA A 226 -4.11 7.37 -26.71
C ALA A 226 -3.82 7.30 -28.21
N THR A 227 -2.92 8.16 -28.66
CA THR A 227 -2.43 8.14 -30.04
C THR A 227 -1.14 7.34 -30.10
N LYS A 228 -1.15 6.26 -30.86
CA LYS A 228 0.03 5.46 -31.21
C LYS A 228 0.57 5.93 -32.55
N ILE A 229 1.79 6.42 -32.53
CA ILE A 229 2.53 6.95 -33.67
C ILE A 229 3.52 5.88 -34.12
N ILE A 230 3.42 5.51 -35.40
CA ILE A 230 4.23 4.49 -36.05
C ILE A 230 5.06 5.19 -37.12
N ASP A 231 6.38 5.22 -36.92
CA ASP A 231 7.30 5.68 -37.96
C ASP A 231 7.53 4.54 -38.96
N SER A 232 7.36 4.83 -40.25
CA SER A 232 7.59 3.90 -41.36
C SER A 232 9.09 3.59 -41.53
N ASN A 233 9.98 4.46 -41.03
CA ASN A 233 11.41 4.24 -40.96
C ASN A 233 11.75 3.49 -39.65
N SER A 234 12.24 2.26 -39.77
CA SER A 234 12.54 1.31 -38.67
C SER A 234 13.55 1.77 -37.60
N ARG A 235 14.04 3.02 -37.67
CA ARG A 235 15.03 3.58 -36.74
C ARG A 235 14.42 4.12 -35.44
N TYR A 236 13.14 4.48 -35.42
CA TYR A 236 12.49 5.01 -34.22
C TYR A 236 11.28 4.13 -33.82
N PRO A 237 11.23 3.65 -32.56
CA PRO A 237 10.16 2.77 -32.11
C PRO A 237 8.83 3.51 -31.95
N PHE A 238 7.74 2.73 -31.86
CA PHE A 238 6.39 3.19 -31.55
C PHE A 238 6.38 4.24 -30.43
N VAL A 239 5.72 5.37 -30.66
CA VAL A 239 5.54 6.42 -29.66
C VAL A 239 4.07 6.49 -29.27
N TYR A 240 3.79 6.47 -27.98
CA TYR A 240 2.46 6.67 -27.42
C TYR A 240 2.37 8.09 -26.89
N SER A 241 1.39 8.84 -27.38
CA SER A 241 1.01 10.15 -26.85
C SER A 241 -0.35 10.03 -26.18
N LEU A 242 -0.41 10.33 -24.89
CA LEU A 242 -1.65 10.33 -24.12
C LEU A 242 -1.76 11.62 -23.31
N THR A 243 -2.96 12.17 -23.24
CA THR A 243 -3.24 13.41 -22.52
C THR A 243 -4.27 13.14 -21.44
N SER A 244 -3.93 13.53 -20.22
CA SER A 244 -4.77 13.41 -19.03
C SER A 244 -4.78 14.75 -18.31
N GLU A 245 -5.95 15.35 -18.17
CA GLU A 245 -6.12 16.71 -17.59
C GLU A 245 -5.17 17.70 -18.30
N ASP A 246 -4.19 18.26 -17.57
CA ASP A 246 -3.21 19.23 -18.09
C ASP A 246 -1.83 18.61 -18.40
N THR A 247 -1.76 17.28 -18.48
CA THR A 247 -0.49 16.55 -18.68
C THR A 247 -0.53 15.69 -19.94
N THR A 248 0.47 15.85 -20.79
CA THR A 248 0.69 15.00 -21.96
C THR A 248 1.93 14.13 -21.71
N PHE A 249 1.76 12.83 -21.75
CA PHE A 249 2.85 11.86 -21.70
C PHE A 249 3.17 11.40 -23.11
N VAL A 250 4.47 11.46 -23.46
CA VAL A 250 4.99 10.94 -24.71
C VAL A 250 6.01 9.86 -24.37
N LEU A 251 5.69 8.61 -24.67
CA LEU A 251 6.44 7.44 -24.24
C LEU A 251 6.82 6.59 -25.45
N SER A 252 8.09 6.21 -25.52
CA SER A 252 8.68 5.46 -26.62
C SER A 252 8.81 3.99 -26.21
N LYS A 253 8.34 3.06 -27.05
CA LYS A 253 8.48 1.62 -26.82
C LYS A 253 9.97 1.22 -26.84
N LYS A 254 10.44 0.57 -25.79
CA LYS A 254 11.78 -0.02 -25.70
C LYS A 254 11.77 -1.52 -26.01
N SER A 255 10.79 -2.22 -25.48
CA SER A 255 10.63 -3.67 -25.59
C SER A 255 9.19 -4.07 -25.25
N GLU A 256 8.84 -5.33 -25.47
CA GLU A 256 7.56 -5.88 -25.03
C GLU A 256 7.72 -7.28 -24.46
N ARG A 257 6.76 -7.67 -23.62
CA ARG A 257 6.66 -9.01 -23.06
C ARG A 257 5.20 -9.38 -22.86
N VAL A 258 4.88 -10.65 -22.95
CA VAL A 258 3.52 -11.13 -22.72
C VAL A 258 3.40 -11.66 -21.29
N ILE A 259 2.41 -11.17 -20.54
CA ILE A 259 2.06 -11.65 -19.21
C ILE A 259 0.56 -11.92 -19.18
N CYS A 260 0.18 -13.18 -18.96
CA CYS A 260 -1.21 -13.61 -18.81
C CYS A 260 -2.14 -13.16 -19.95
N GLY A 261 -1.65 -13.27 -21.19
CA GLY A 261 -2.41 -12.89 -22.38
C GLY A 261 -2.38 -11.40 -22.73
N PHE A 262 -1.77 -10.55 -21.88
CA PHE A 262 -1.58 -9.13 -22.16
C PHE A 262 -0.16 -8.84 -22.64
N THR A 263 -0.04 -7.99 -23.67
CA THR A 263 1.25 -7.48 -24.13
C THR A 263 1.62 -6.25 -23.32
N ILE A 264 2.60 -6.40 -22.43
CA ILE A 264 3.17 -5.32 -21.65
C ILE A 264 4.29 -4.67 -22.46
N ILE A 265 4.08 -3.42 -22.81
CA ILE A 265 5.04 -2.58 -23.53
C ILE A 265 5.89 -1.85 -22.50
N GLN A 266 7.20 -2.13 -22.52
CA GLN A 266 8.17 -1.43 -21.69
C GLN A 266 8.56 -0.11 -22.38
N THR A 267 8.56 0.98 -21.62
CA THR A 267 8.90 2.31 -22.13
C THR A 267 10.38 2.62 -21.88
N GLU A 268 10.84 3.80 -22.34
CA GLU A 268 12.16 4.33 -21.99
C GLU A 268 12.33 4.55 -20.48
N TYR A 269 11.23 4.70 -19.74
CA TYR A 269 11.20 4.78 -18.29
C TYR A 269 10.96 3.40 -17.67
N PRO A 270 11.93 2.81 -16.94
CA PRO A 270 11.83 1.42 -16.46
C PRO A 270 10.61 1.13 -15.57
N LYS A 271 10.09 2.14 -14.87
CA LYS A 271 8.92 2.02 -13.99
C LYS A 271 7.59 2.24 -14.70
N LEU A 272 7.57 2.80 -15.91
CA LEU A 272 6.35 3.03 -16.67
C LEU A 272 6.20 1.95 -17.74
N VAL A 273 5.03 1.33 -17.75
CA VAL A 273 4.67 0.33 -18.75
C VAL A 273 3.30 0.63 -19.33
N ILE A 274 3.11 0.28 -20.58
CA ILE A 274 1.86 0.48 -21.31
C ILE A 274 1.25 -0.89 -21.57
N VAL A 275 -0.06 -1.00 -21.42
CA VAL A 275 -0.82 -2.17 -21.86
C VAL A 275 -1.96 -1.70 -22.74
N GLU A 276 -1.92 -2.09 -24.02
CA GLU A 276 -3.06 -1.90 -24.93
C GLU A 276 -4.18 -2.84 -24.49
N THR A 277 -5.36 -2.28 -24.20
CA THR A 277 -6.50 -3.00 -23.60
C THR A 277 -7.81 -2.52 -24.21
N THR A 278 -8.94 -3.05 -23.74
CA THR A 278 -10.27 -2.51 -24.03
C THR A 278 -10.93 -2.04 -22.74
N LYS A 279 -12.02 -1.28 -22.85
CA LYS A 279 -12.78 -0.81 -21.69
C LYS A 279 -13.26 -1.96 -20.78
N ASP A 280 -13.61 -3.10 -21.40
CA ASP A 280 -14.17 -4.27 -20.71
C ASP A 280 -13.10 -5.30 -20.29
N ASN A 281 -11.85 -5.13 -20.72
CA ASN A 281 -10.76 -6.05 -20.44
C ASN A 281 -9.49 -5.29 -20.00
N ALA A 282 -9.59 -4.61 -18.86
CA ALA A 282 -8.48 -3.91 -18.24
C ALA A 282 -7.48 -4.89 -17.61
N PHE A 283 -6.18 -4.57 -17.66
CA PHE A 283 -5.12 -5.38 -17.06
C PHE A 283 -5.08 -5.23 -15.54
N ALA A 284 -5.22 -4.00 -15.04
CA ALA A 284 -5.26 -3.70 -13.61
C ALA A 284 -6.45 -2.81 -13.29
N ALA A 285 -7.03 -2.98 -12.10
CA ALA A 285 -8.10 -2.11 -11.62
C ALA A 285 -7.53 -0.77 -11.16
N LYS A 286 -8.19 0.33 -11.53
CA LYS A 286 -7.79 1.68 -11.11
C LYS A 286 -8.18 1.90 -9.65
N HIS A 287 -7.17 2.09 -8.80
CA HIS A 287 -7.34 2.40 -7.37
C HIS A 287 -6.62 3.72 -7.02
N ARG A 288 -6.84 4.20 -5.80
CA ARG A 288 -6.07 5.33 -5.28
C ARG A 288 -4.61 4.91 -5.13
N ILE A 289 -3.71 5.64 -5.78
CA ILE A 289 -2.27 5.37 -5.72
C ILE A 289 -1.76 5.76 -4.33
N LEU A 290 -0.97 4.87 -3.72
CA LEU A 290 -0.34 5.12 -2.43
C LEU A 290 0.70 6.24 -2.56
N THR A 291 0.74 7.15 -1.60
CA THR A 291 1.71 8.25 -1.59
C THR A 291 3.15 7.75 -1.66
N ASN A 292 3.42 6.59 -1.05
CA ASN A 292 4.74 5.94 -1.06
C ASN A 292 5.12 5.37 -2.44
N ASN A 293 4.14 5.10 -3.30
CA ASN A 293 4.34 4.65 -4.67
C ASN A 293 4.41 5.81 -5.66
N LEU A 294 4.04 7.03 -5.30
CA LEU A 294 4.12 8.17 -6.22
C LEU A 294 5.59 8.47 -6.54
N ASP A 295 6.02 8.16 -7.76
CA ASP A 295 7.34 8.52 -8.24
C ASP A 295 7.28 9.96 -8.81
N ASN A 296 7.51 10.92 -7.92
CA ASN A 296 7.47 12.35 -8.23
C ASN A 296 8.45 12.72 -9.36
N PHE A 297 9.57 12.01 -9.49
CA PHE A 297 10.57 12.26 -10.54
C PHE A 297 10.12 11.76 -11.91
N THR A 298 9.40 10.64 -11.97
CA THR A 298 8.83 10.14 -13.24
C THR A 298 7.73 11.07 -13.76
N TYR A 299 6.93 11.65 -12.86
CA TYR A 299 5.90 12.62 -13.20
C TYR A 299 6.45 14.00 -13.63
N ILE A 300 7.62 14.39 -13.11
CA ILE A 300 8.29 15.64 -13.48
C ILE A 300 9.12 15.47 -14.77
N ASN A 301 9.78 14.34 -14.97
CA ASN A 301 10.61 14.10 -16.15
C ASN A 301 9.81 13.92 -17.44
N SER A 302 8.54 13.49 -17.36
CA SER A 302 7.66 13.48 -18.54
C SER A 302 7.35 14.89 -19.06
N LYS A 303 7.33 15.92 -18.19
CA LYS A 303 7.16 17.32 -18.61
C LYS A 303 8.38 17.86 -19.37
N PHE A 304 9.60 17.47 -18.98
CA PHE A 304 10.81 17.99 -19.62
C PHE A 304 11.05 17.40 -21.02
N ILE A 305 10.67 16.15 -21.30
CA ILE A 305 10.83 15.57 -22.64
C ILE A 305 9.87 16.18 -23.67
N TYR A 306 8.67 16.62 -23.27
CA TYR A 306 7.78 17.34 -24.19
C TYR A 306 8.47 18.61 -24.73
N VAL A 307 9.15 19.33 -23.83
CA VAL A 307 9.90 20.54 -24.16
C VAL A 307 11.16 20.20 -24.97
N GLU A 308 11.94 19.17 -24.61
CA GLU A 308 13.15 18.80 -25.37
C GLU A 308 12.83 18.28 -26.78
N LYS A 309 11.74 17.51 -26.96
CA LYS A 309 11.32 17.00 -28.28
C LYS A 309 10.62 18.05 -29.14
N HIS A 310 9.95 19.06 -28.57
CA HIS A 310 9.34 20.16 -29.34
C HIS A 310 10.30 21.33 -29.59
N ILE A 311 11.41 21.46 -28.83
CA ILE A 311 12.46 22.46 -29.10
C ILE A 311 13.51 21.93 -30.10
N LYS A 312 13.61 20.61 -30.30
CA LYS A 312 14.42 19.99 -31.37
C LYS A 312 13.66 19.77 -32.69
N LEU A 313 12.50 20.42 -32.89
CA LEU A 313 11.79 20.50 -34.17
C LEU A 313 12.02 21.88 -34.81
#